data_AF-A0A554A372-F1
#
_entry.id   AF-A0A554A372-F1
#
_cell.length_a   1.000
_cell.length_b   1.000
_cell.length_c   1.000
_cell.angle_alpha   90.00
_cell.angle_beta   90.00
_cell.angle_gamma   90.00
#
_symmetry.space_group_name_H-M   'P 1'
#
loop_
_entity.id
_entity.type
_entity.pdbx_description
1 polymer ?
#
loop_
_entity_poly.entity_id
_entity_poly.type
_entity_poly.pdbx_seq_one_letter_code
_entity_poly.pdbx_strand_id
1 'polypeptide(L)' 'MDNLNNDMLVEAYVKAKELDLNEDFIMLLHQELVDRHLLHKLDSYYATPTI' A
#
# COMPACT_ATOMS: atom_id res chain seq x y z
N MET A 1 -9.04 7.81 -4.01
CA MET A 1 -9.72 6.60 -3.48
C MET A 1 -10.27 6.92 -2.09
N ASP A 2 -11.16 7.90 -2.00
CA ASP A 2 -11.21 8.76 -0.81
C ASP A 2 -11.86 8.11 0.42
N ASN A 3 -12.57 7.00 0.21
CA ASN A 3 -13.25 6.24 1.26
C ASN A 3 -12.39 5.11 1.85
N LEU A 4 -11.24 4.78 1.24
CA LEU A 4 -10.34 3.78 1.79
C LEU A 4 -9.59 4.40 2.97
N ASN A 5 -9.67 3.81 4.16
CA ASN A 5 -8.89 4.31 5.29
C ASN A 5 -7.39 4.07 5.07
N ASN A 6 -6.54 4.81 5.78
CA ASN A 6 -5.10 4.79 5.54
C ASN A 6 -4.45 3.42 5.77
N ASP A 7 -4.96 2.63 6.71
CA ASP A 7 -4.38 1.31 7.03
C ASP A 7 -4.77 0.28 5.97
N MET A 8 -6.00 0.33 5.48
CA MET A 8 -6.50 -0.52 4.40
C MET A 8 -5.85 -0.19 3.05
N LEU A 9 -5.50 1.08 2.80
CA LEU A 9 -4.73 1.48 1.61
C LEU A 9 -3.32 0.90 1.62
N VAL A 10 -2.64 0.97 2.78
CA VAL A 10 -1.31 0.37 2.95
C VAL A 10 -1.39 -1.15 2.76
N GLU A 11 -2.34 -1.81 3.41
CA GLU A 11 -2.53 -3.26 3.27
C GLU A 11 -2.86 -3.66 1.83
N ALA A 12 -3.73 -2.92 1.14
CA ALA A 12 -4.08 -3.18 -0.25
C ALA A 12 -2.87 -3.07 -1.18
N TYR A 13 -2.03 -2.04 -1.02
CA TYR A 13 -0.81 -1.89 -1.81
C TYR A 13 0.16 -3.05 -1.59
N VAL A 14 0.39 -3.46 -0.33
CA VAL A 14 1.30 -4.56 -0.04
C VAL A 14 0.78 -5.87 -0.63
N LYS A 15 -0.49 -6.21 -0.39
CA LYS A 15 -1.10 -7.42 -0.95
C LYS A 15 -1.13 -7.41 -2.48
N ALA A 16 -1.37 -6.27 -3.11
CA ALA A 16 -1.34 -6.17 -4.56
C ALA A 16 0.03 -6.50 -5.14
N LYS A 17 1.11 -6.10 -4.45
CA LYS A 17 2.49 -6.49 -4.82
C LYS A 17 2.79 -7.95 -4.55
N GLU A 18 2.36 -8.49 -3.39
CA GLU A 18 2.58 -9.90 -3.03
C GLU A 18 1.88 -10.87 -3.98
N LEU A 19 0.71 -10.49 -4.48
CA LEU A 19 -0.10 -11.28 -5.41
C LEU A 19 0.26 -11.05 -6.88
N ASP A 20 1.27 -10.22 -7.17
CA ASP A 20 1.69 -9.84 -8.52
C ASP A 20 0.50 -9.38 -9.39
N LEU A 21 -0.34 -8.50 -8.81
CA LEU A 21 -1.48 -7.94 -9.54
C LEU A 21 -1.01 -6.99 -10.65
N ASN A 22 -1.95 -6.61 -11.50
CA ASN A 22 -1.70 -5.68 -12.60
C ASN A 22 -0.97 -4.41 -12.13
N GLU A 23 0.06 -4.03 -12.89
CA GLU A 23 0.96 -2.92 -12.57
C GLU A 23 0.25 -1.56 -12.49
N ASP A 24 -0.72 -1.29 -13.37
CA ASP A 24 -1.50 -0.05 -13.33
C ASP A 24 -2.29 0.06 -12.02
N PHE A 25 -2.84 -1.05 -11.52
CA PHE A 25 -3.52 -1.09 -10.23
C PHE A 25 -2.57 -0.82 -9.06
N ILE A 26 -1.38 -1.43 -9.07
CA ILE A 26 -0.34 -1.19 -8.06
C ILE A 26 0.10 0.29 -8.09
N MET A 27 0.26 0.86 -9.29
CA MET A 27 0.61 2.27 -9.47
C MET A 27 -0.46 3.21 -8.94
N LEU A 28 -1.74 2.90 -9.14
CA LEU A 28 -2.85 3.69 -8.58
C LEU A 28 -2.81 3.71 -7.04
N LEU A 29 -2.57 2.57 -6.42
CA LEU A 29 -2.43 2.48 -4.96
C LEU A 29 -1.19 3.23 -4.47
N HIS A 30 -0.08 3.11 -5.19
CA HIS A 30 1.16 3.84 -4.87
C HIS A 30 0.96 5.36 -4.96
N GLN A 31 0.28 5.84 -6.00
CA GLN A 31 0.00 7.28 -6.16
C GLN A 31 -0.86 7.79 -5.00
N GLU A 32 -1.90 7.06 -4.61
CA GLU A 32 -2.74 7.44 -3.47
C GLU A 32 -1.94 7.46 -2.14
N LEU A 33 -0.99 6.53 -1.95
CA LEU A 33 -0.08 6.55 -0.80
C LEU A 33 0.83 7.78 -0.80
N VAL A 34 1.31 8.22 -1.97
CA VAL A 34 2.09 9.44 -2.13
C VAL A 34 1.24 10.67 -1.80
N ASP A 35 0.04 10.76 -2.36
CA ASP A 35 -0.87 11.91 -2.22
C ASP A 35 -1.31 12.11 -0.77
N ARG A 36 -1.42 11.02 0.00
CA ARG A 36 -1.76 11.05 1.43
C ARG A 36 -0.56 11.06 2.37
N HIS A 37 0.65 11.14 1.83
CA HIS A 37 1.92 11.11 2.59
C HIS A 37 2.09 9.85 3.47
N LEU A 38 1.62 8.68 3.01
CA LEU A 38 1.59 7.42 3.78
C LEU A 38 2.78 6.50 3.53
N LEU A 39 3.74 6.85 2.67
CA LEU A 39 4.89 5.99 2.36
C LEU A 39 5.68 5.55 3.61
N HIS A 40 5.79 6.41 4.62
CA HIS A 40 6.44 6.10 5.91
C HIS A 40 5.80 4.93 6.67
N LYS A 41 4.52 4.62 6.40
CA LYS A 41 3.84 3.47 7.01
C LYS A 41 4.31 2.13 6.41
N LEU A 42 4.85 2.14 5.19
CA LEU A 42 5.40 0.93 4.56
C LEU A 42 6.65 0.44 5.30
N ASP A 43 7.49 1.35 5.78
CA ASP A 43 8.69 1.00 6.55
C ASP A 43 8.32 0.22 7.81
N SER A 44 7.25 0.64 8.48
CA SER A 44 6.73 -0.04 9.67
C SER A 44 6.08 -1.39 9.33
N TYR A 45 5.42 -1.50 8.18
CA TYR A 45 4.80 -2.74 7.72
C TYR A 45 5.85 -3.82 7.45
N TYR A 46 6.90 -3.50 6.66
CA TYR A 46 7.97 -4.43 6.32
C TYR A 46 8.96 -4.71 7.46
N ALA A 47 8.98 -3.88 8.50
CA ALA A 47 9.77 -4.14 9.70
C ALA A 47 9.18 -5.23 10.61
N THR A 48 7.93 -5.65 10.37
CA THR A 48 7.36 -6.79 11.08
C THR A 48 7.99 -8.09 10.56
N PRO A 49 8.59 -8.94 11.42
CA PRO A 49 9.07 -10.24 10.99
C PRO A 49 7.86 -11.07 10.56
N THR A 50 7.80 -11.41 9.28
CA THR A 50 6.85 -12.39 8.76
C THR A 50 7.19 -13.73 9.42
N ILE A 51 6.32 -14.20 10.32
CA ILE A 51 6.46 -15.46 11.07
C ILE A 51 6.24 -16.65 10.13
#